data_AF-A0A9E5ACV0-F1
#
_entry.id   AF-A0A9E5ACV0-F1
#
_cell.length_a   1.000
_cell.length_b   1.000
_cell.length_c   1.000
_cell.angle_alpha   90.00
_cell.angle_beta   90.00
_cell.angle_gamma   90.00
#
_symmetry.space_group_name_H-M   'P 1'
#
loop_
_entity.id
_entity.type
_entity.pdbx_description
1 polymer ?
#
loop_
_entity_poly.entity_id
_entity_poly.type
_entity_poly.pdbx_seq_one_letter_code
_entity_poly.pdbx_strand_id
1 'polypeptide(L)' 'MPRTLTLDEIATAVGTVTSASDARAVVHRALQVAGVPSHRALEVSELLLVCQALAAEGGPVQQIAELIAMRALER' A
#
# COMPACT_ATOMS: atom_id res chain seq x y z
N MET A 1 12.83 6.98 13.78
CA MET A 1 11.38 6.88 14.06
C MET A 1 10.75 6.25 12.83
N PRO A 2 10.08 5.09 12.94
CA PRO A 2 9.44 4.47 11.78
C PRO A 2 8.40 5.44 11.22
N ARG A 3 8.49 5.75 9.92
CA ARG A 3 7.51 6.62 9.26
C ARG A 3 6.23 5.80 9.08
N THR A 4 5.17 6.24 9.73
CA THR A 4 3.85 5.70 9.49
C THR A 4 3.32 6.24 8.15
N LEU A 5 2.92 5.34 7.25
CA LEU A 5 2.31 5.69 5.97
C LEU A 5 0.80 5.67 6.12
N THR A 6 0.15 6.70 5.59
CA THR A 6 -1.31 6.82 5.56
C THR A 6 -1.89 6.15 4.32
N LEU A 7 -3.17 5.77 4.39
CA LEU A 7 -3.90 5.20 3.25
C LEU A 7 -3.81 6.10 2.00
N ASP A 8 -3.96 7.40 2.19
CA ASP A 8 -3.97 8.37 1.10
C ASP A 8 -2.62 8.45 0.39
N GLU A 9 -1.51 8.30 1.11
CA GLU A 9 -0.17 8.24 0.51
C GLU A 9 -0.01 6.97 -0.35
N ILE A 10 -0.52 5.82 0.10
CA ILE A 10 -0.48 4.57 -0.67
C ILE A 10 -1.39 4.69 -1.89
N ALA A 11 -2.61 5.19 -1.75
CA ALA A 11 -3.54 5.40 -2.85
C ALA A 11 -3.02 6.41 -3.88
N THR A 12 -2.32 7.46 -3.44
CA THR A 12 -1.65 8.41 -4.33
C THR A 12 -0.55 7.74 -5.13
N ALA A 13 0.28 6.90 -4.49
CA ALA A 13 1.34 6.16 -5.17
C ALA A 13 0.78 5.17 -6.21
N VAL A 14 -0.24 4.39 -5.84
CA VAL A 14 -0.91 3.45 -6.76
C VAL A 14 -1.61 4.21 -7.90
N GLY A 15 -2.20 5.38 -7.62
CA GLY A 15 -2.84 6.25 -8.62
C GLY A 15 -1.88 6.82 -9.67
N THR A 16 -0.57 6.62 -9.55
CA THR A 16 0.38 6.95 -10.63
C THR A 16 0.35 5.97 -11.79
N VAL A 17 -0.18 4.75 -11.57
CA VAL A 17 -0.22 3.67 -12.57
C VAL A 17 -1.64 3.18 -12.89
N THR A 18 -2.67 3.77 -12.26
CA THR A 18 -4.09 3.46 -12.49
C THR A 18 -4.95 4.69 -12.25
N SER A 19 -6.27 4.59 -12.45
CA SER A 19 -7.20 5.69 -12.14
C SER A 19 -7.29 5.94 -10.63
N ALA A 20 -7.60 7.17 -10.21
CA ALA A 20 -7.73 7.49 -8.78
C ALA A 20 -8.82 6.65 -8.08
N SER A 21 -9.91 6.32 -8.80
CA SER A 21 -10.98 5.47 -8.29
C SER A 21 -10.51 4.04 -8.08
N ASP A 22 -9.80 3.48 -9.06
CA ASP A 22 -9.25 2.12 -8.99
C ASP A 22 -8.17 2.02 -7.92
N ALA A 23 -7.31 3.03 -7.79
CA ALA A 23 -6.28 3.06 -6.76
C ALA A 23 -6.88 2.94 -5.35
N ARG A 24 -7.93 3.71 -5.05
CA ARG A 24 -8.63 3.61 -3.76
C ARG A 24 -9.30 2.25 -3.56
N ALA A 25 -9.94 1.72 -4.60
CA ALA A 25 -10.61 0.42 -4.53
C ALA A 25 -9.62 -0.72 -4.26
N VAL A 26 -8.48 -0.72 -4.96
CA VAL A 26 -7.42 -1.71 -4.82
C VAL A 26 -6.74 -1.61 -3.47
N VAL A 27 -6.42 -0.40 -3.00
CA VAL A 27 -5.83 -0.20 -1.65
C VAL A 27 -6.79 -0.63 -0.55
N HIS A 28 -8.08 -0.29 -0.68
CA HIS A 28 -9.09 -0.74 0.29
C HIS A 28 -9.22 -2.27 0.31
N ARG A 29 -9.17 -2.93 -0.86
CA ARG A 29 -9.17 -4.39 -0.94
C ARG A 29 -7.92 -4.99 -0.28
N ALA A 30 -6.74 -4.42 -0.55
CA ALA A 30 -5.49 -4.90 0.02
C ALA A 30 -5.46 -4.81 1.55
N LEU A 31 -6.02 -3.75 2.15
CA LEU A 31 -6.19 -3.66 3.60
C LEU A 31 -7.07 -4.78 4.17
N GLN A 32 -8.20 -5.06 3.51
CA GLN A 32 -9.11 -6.11 3.95
C GLN A 32 -8.44 -7.49 3.88
N VAL A 33 -7.69 -7.74 2.81
CA VAL A 33 -6.89 -8.97 2.66
C VAL A 33 -5.80 -9.07 3.72
N ALA A 34 -5.13 -7.95 4.02
CA ALA A 34 -4.08 -7.89 5.04
C ALA A 34 -4.62 -7.91 6.49
N GLY A 35 -5.93 -7.72 6.69
CA GLY A 35 -6.55 -7.64 8.02
C GLY A 35 -6.15 -6.38 8.80
N VAL A 36 -5.79 -5.29 8.11
CA VAL A 36 -5.20 -4.10 8.71
C VAL A 36 -6.24 -2.96 8.84
N PRO A 37 -6.29 -2.23 9.98
CA PRO A 37 -7.22 -1.12 10.16
C PRO A 37 -6.94 0.07 9.22
N SER A 38 -8.00 0.69 8.69
CA SER A 38 -7.89 1.84 7.76
C SER A 38 -7.96 3.22 8.43
N HIS A 39 -8.33 3.29 9.70
CA HIS A 39 -8.65 4.55 10.41
C HIS A 39 -7.44 5.19 11.12
N ARG A 40 -6.24 4.62 10.94
CA ARG A 40 -5.00 5.14 11.50
C ARG A 40 -3.84 4.92 10.55
N ALA A 41 -2.72 5.56 10.85
CA ALA A 41 -1.49 5.32 10.11
C ALA A 41 -0.96 3.90 10.35
N LEU A 42 -0.33 3.33 9.34
CA LEU A 42 0.15 1.95 9.35
C LEU A 42 1.52 1.86 10.01
N GLU A 43 1.71 0.85 10.87
CA GLU A 43 3.03 0.42 11.30
C GLU A 43 3.79 -0.24 10.14
N VAL A 44 5.12 -0.31 10.22
CA VAL A 44 5.94 -0.87 9.13
C VAL A 44 5.55 -2.32 8.81
N SER A 45 5.28 -3.15 9.81
CA SER A 45 4.82 -4.54 9.60
C SER A 45 3.47 -4.61 8.89
N GLU A 46 2.54 -3.73 9.25
CA GLU A 46 1.21 -3.65 8.63
C GLU A 46 1.31 -3.16 7.18
N LEU A 47 2.16 -2.17 6.94
CA LEU A 47 2.45 -1.67 5.60
C LEU A 47 3.01 -2.78 4.69
N LEU A 48 3.92 -3.61 5.19
CA LEU A 48 4.48 -4.72 4.42
C LEU A 48 3.40 -5.76 4.08
N LEU A 49 2.48 -6.07 4.99
CA LEU A 49 1.34 -6.95 4.70
C LEU A 49 0.43 -6.38 3.62
N VAL A 50 0.15 -5.07 3.68
CA VAL A 50 -0.64 -4.37 2.66
C VAL A 50 0.09 -4.38 1.31
N CYS A 51 1.41 -4.15 1.30
CA CYS A 51 2.21 -4.22 0.07
C CYS A 51 2.21 -5.63 -0.52
N GLN A 52 2.26 -6.67 0.30
CA GLN A 52 2.15 -8.06 -0.17
C GLN A 52 0.77 -8.34 -0.80
N ALA A 53 -0.31 -7.84 -0.19
CA ALA A 53 -1.65 -7.94 -0.74
C ALA A 53 -1.81 -7.15 -2.06
N LEU A 54 -1.21 -5.96 -2.16
CA LEU A 54 -1.17 -5.17 -3.40
C LEU A 54 -0.37 -5.86 -4.51
N ALA A 55 0.75 -6.50 -4.16
CA ALA A 55 1.59 -7.22 -5.11
C ALA A 55 0.85 -8.38 -5.80
N ALA A 56 -0.17 -8.95 -5.15
CA ALA A 56 -1.00 -10.00 -5.73
C ALA A 56 -1.84 -9.54 -6.94
N GLU A 57 -2.07 -8.22 -7.12
CA GLU A 57 -2.73 -7.68 -8.31
C GLU A 57 -1.82 -7.75 -9.56
N GLY A 58 -0.51 -7.89 -9.37
CA GLY A 58 0.48 -8.00 -10.46
C GLY A 58 0.72 -6.69 -11.22
N GLY A 59 1.51 -6.79 -12.29
CA GLY A 59 1.72 -5.70 -13.25
C GLY A 59 2.30 -4.41 -12.63
N PRO A 60 1.87 -3.23 -13.08
CA PRO A 60 2.34 -1.95 -12.55
C PRO A 60 2.04 -1.74 -11.05
N VAL A 61 0.93 -2.29 -10.55
CA VAL A 61 0.56 -2.16 -9.13
C VAL A 61 1.54 -2.93 -8.24
N GLN A 62 1.96 -4.12 -8.67
CA GLN A 62 3.00 -4.88 -7.98
C GLN A 62 4.31 -4.08 -7.88
N GLN A 63 4.77 -3.47 -8.98
CA GLN A 63 6.00 -2.68 -8.98
C GLN A 63 5.94 -1.51 -7.99
N ILE A 64 4.79 -0.83 -7.89
CA ILE A 64 4.57 0.23 -6.91
C ILE A 64 4.57 -0.31 -5.48
N ALA A 65 3.92 -1.46 -5.24
CA ALA A 65 3.89 -2.08 -3.92
C ALA A 65 5.29 -2.48 -3.42
N GLU A 66 6.09 -3.10 -4.28
CA GLU A 66 7.48 -3.47 -3.98
C GLU A 66 8.34 -2.24 -3.67
N LEU A 67 8.18 -1.16 -4.45
CA LEU A 67 8.90 0.09 -4.24
C LEU A 67 8.52 0.79 -2.93
N ILE A 68 7.24 0.75 -2.53
CA ILE A 68 6.80 1.25 -1.22
C ILE A 68 7.43 0.42 -0.10
N ALA A 69 7.42 -0.91 -0.23
CA ALA A 69 8.00 -1.82 0.76
C ALA A 69 9.50 -1.61 0.93
N MET A 70 10.27 -1.51 -0.17
CA MET A 70 11.71 -1.23 -0.10
C MET A 70 12.01 0.08 0.63
N ARG A 71 11.30 1.16 0.30
CA ARG A 71 11.47 2.46 0.96
C ARG A 71 11.14 2.44 2.45
N ALA A 72 10.22 1.56 2.88
CA ALA A 72 9.87 1.41 4.28
C ALA A 72 10.95 0.65 5.08
N LEU A 73 11.74 -0.20 4.41
CA LEU A 73 12.79 -1.02 5.02
C LEU A 73 14.17 -0.36 5.04
N GLU A 74 14.45 0.57 4.12
CA GLU A 74 15.74 1.27 4.01
C GLU A 74 16.00 2.33 5.09
N ARG A 75 15.25 2.33 6.21
CA ARG A 75 15.32 3.39 7.24
C ARG A 75 15.34 2.88 8.68
#